data_AF-A0A7W5YTC4-F1
#
_entry.id   AF-A0A7W5YTC4-F1
#
_cell.length_a   1.000
_cell.length_b   1.000
_cell.length_c   1.000
_cell.angle_alpha   90.00
_cell.angle_beta   90.00
_cell.angle_gamma   90.00
#
_symmetry.space_group_name_H-M   'P 1'
#
loop_
_entity.id
_entity.type
_entity.pdbx_description
1 polymer ?
#
loop_
_entity_poly.entity_id
_entity_poly.type
_entity_poly.pdbx_seq_one_letter_code
_entity_poly.pdbx_strand_id
1 'polypeptide(L)'
;MIDATPLDVIAYDPIGDVTHKVHLVLAIDVATRTLLAWRMTVGDTRAVDVVMLLNDAVTPEPMRPGWKQSLAFRMLRLPITREVELEARLELAAARPVIWPEQILVDHAKVNLSDALRGLPGSGDQPRAGPQGQPDRQGQHRTRLRHRP
;
A
#
# COMPACT_ATOMS: atom_id res chain seq x y z
N MET A 1 6.87 0.41 2.15
CA MET A 1 7.04 0.36 3.61
C MET A 1 6.11 1.38 4.22
N ILE A 2 5.39 0.99 5.28
CA ILE A 2 4.59 1.91 6.08
C ILE A 2 5.23 1.95 7.47
N ASP A 3 5.46 3.16 7.98
CA ASP A 3 6.00 3.36 9.32
C ASP A 3 5.23 4.46 10.05
N ALA A 4 5.12 4.32 11.37
CA ALA A 4 4.43 5.26 12.23
C ALA A 4 5.35 5.71 13.35
N THR A 5 5.66 7.00 13.39
CA THR A 5 6.58 7.59 14.36
C THR A 5 5.85 8.62 15.21
N PRO A 6 5.88 8.54 16.56
CA PRO A 6 5.41 9.64 17.40
C PRO A 6 6.23 10.90 17.11
N LEU A 7 5.59 12.05 16.91
CA LEU A 7 6.29 13.32 16.78
C LEU A 7 6.35 14.03 18.13
N ASP A 8 7.50 14.65 18.43
CA ASP A 8 7.68 15.51 19.60
C ASP A 8 7.15 16.92 19.35
N VAL A 9 5.89 16.99 18.95
CA VAL A 9 5.15 18.23 18.71
C VAL A 9 3.73 18.11 19.28
N ILE A 10 3.12 19.26 19.57
CA ILE A 10 1.75 19.35 20.02
C ILE A 10 0.93 20.01 18.91
N ALA A 11 -0.12 19.34 18.45
CA ALA A 11 -1.07 19.89 17.48
C ALA A 11 -2.28 20.49 18.22
N TYR A 12 -2.70 21.69 17.85
CA TYR A 12 -3.91 22.32 18.36
C TYR A 12 -5.08 22.03 17.42
N ASP A 13 -6.17 21.48 17.96
CA ASP A 13 -7.46 21.34 17.28
C ASP A 13 -8.37 22.52 17.66
N PRO A 14 -8.62 23.46 16.73
CA PRO A 14 -9.44 24.64 17.00
C PRO A 14 -10.94 24.32 17.09
N ILE A 15 -11.39 23.15 16.65
CA ILE A 15 -12.82 22.77 16.71
C ILE A 15 -13.18 22.33 18.13
N GLY A 16 -12.32 21.52 18.75
CA GLY A 16 -12.50 21.02 20.11
C GLY A 16 -11.85 21.87 21.19
N ASP A 17 -11.11 22.92 20.83
CA ASP A 17 -10.27 23.72 21.72
C ASP A 17 -9.33 22.86 22.60
N VAL A 18 -8.64 21.91 21.96
CA VAL A 18 -7.83 20.90 22.64
C VAL A 18 -6.51 20.68 21.92
N THR A 19 -5.51 20.23 22.66
CA THR A 19 -4.19 19.90 22.13
C THR A 19 -3.92 18.40 22.14
N HIS A 20 -3.25 17.90 21.10
CA HIS A 20 -2.96 16.48 20.91
C HIS A 20 -1.47 16.21 20.68
N LYS A 21 -1.00 15.08 21.21
CA LYS A 21 0.18 14.41 20.67
C LYS A 21 -0.19 13.73 19.36
N VAL A 22 0.71 13.79 18.39
CA VAL A 22 0.48 13.26 17.05
C VAL A 22 1.55 12.25 16.65
N HIS A 23 1.15 11.28 15.85
CA HIS A 23 2.06 10.42 15.11
C HIS A 23 2.09 10.85 13.65
N LEU A 24 3.25 10.68 13.02
CA LEU A 24 3.44 10.76 11.59
C LEU A 24 3.44 9.36 11.01
N VAL A 25 2.50 9.09 10.11
CA VAL A 25 2.41 7.83 9.38
C VAL A 25 2.85 8.08 7.95
N LEU A 26 3.88 7.35 7.51
CA LEU A 26 4.49 7.52 6.19
C LEU A 26 4.33 6.25 5.36
N ALA A 27 4.03 6.42 4.08
CA ALA A 27 4.19 5.38 3.07
C ALA A 27 5.39 5.74 2.19
N ILE A 28 6.39 4.88 2.17
CA ILE A 28 7.64 5.07 1.41
C ILE A 28 7.83 3.89 0.46
N ASP A 29 8.13 4.16 -0.80
CA ASP A 29 8.57 3.13 -1.73
C ASP A 29 9.98 2.67 -1.36
N VAL A 30 10.16 1.36 -1.16
CA VAL A 30 11.42 0.80 -0.67
C VAL A 30 12.52 0.87 -1.73
N ALA A 31 12.14 0.69 -3.00
CA ALA A 31 13.08 0.64 -4.12
C ALA A 31 13.66 2.02 -4.43
N THR A 32 12.81 3.04 -4.50
CA THR A 32 13.22 4.41 -4.87
C THR A 32 13.43 5.35 -3.69
N ARG A 33 13.00 4.96 -2.48
CA ARG A 33 12.97 5.82 -1.28
C ARG A 33 12.09 7.06 -1.43
N THR A 34 11.19 7.05 -2.41
CA THR A 34 10.24 8.15 -2.62
C THR A 34 9.12 8.09 -1.59
N LEU A 35 8.74 9.25 -1.05
CA LEU A 35 7.56 9.39 -0.22
C LEU A 35 6.30 9.27 -1.10
N LEU A 36 5.46 8.28 -0.80
CA LEU A 36 4.24 8.01 -1.54
C LEU A 36 3.04 8.73 -0.96
N ALA A 37 2.91 8.74 0.37
CA ALA A 37 1.87 9.44 1.09
C ALA A 37 2.31 9.65 2.53
N TRP A 38 1.63 10.56 3.23
CA TRP A 38 1.85 10.80 4.65
C TRP A 38 0.55 11.24 5.31
N ARG A 39 0.38 10.95 6.60
CA ARG A 39 -0.74 11.42 7.42
C ARG A 39 -0.27 11.73 8.84
N MET A 40 -0.87 12.75 9.45
CA MET A 40 -0.78 12.98 10.90
C MET A 40 -1.99 12.36 11.58
N THR A 41 -1.77 11.57 12.62
CA THR A 41 -2.83 10.91 13.39
C THR A 41 -2.79 11.37 14.84
N VAL A 42 -3.96 11.59 15.43
CA VAL A 42 -4.10 11.87 16.86
C VAL A 42 -4.04 10.54 17.62
N GLY A 43 -3.11 10.45 18.57
CA GLY A 43 -2.83 9.19 19.29
C GLY A 43 -2.27 8.11 18.36
N ASP A 44 -2.38 6.86 18.78
CA ASP A 44 -1.83 5.71 18.03
C ASP A 44 -2.52 5.52 16.67
N THR A 45 -1.74 5.04 15.70
CA THR A 45 -2.22 4.74 14.35
C THR A 45 -3.29 3.65 14.36
N ARG A 46 -4.43 3.90 13.70
CA ARG A 46 -5.55 2.97 13.56
C ARG A 46 -5.65 2.43 12.13
N ALA A 47 -6.46 1.39 11.93
CA ALA A 47 -6.58 0.72 10.63
C ALA A 47 -7.08 1.67 9.54
N VAL A 48 -8.02 2.54 9.90
CA VAL A 48 -8.54 3.59 9.01
C VAL A 48 -7.45 4.55 8.53
N ASP A 49 -6.48 4.89 9.38
CA ASP A 49 -5.40 5.80 9.00
C ASP A 49 -4.50 5.17 7.94
N VAL A 50 -4.24 3.86 8.05
CA VAL A 50 -3.48 3.09 7.07
C VAL A 50 -4.23 2.96 5.75
N VAL A 51 -5.54 2.69 5.78
CA VAL A 51 -6.37 2.63 4.57
C VAL A 51 -6.39 3.97 3.85
N MET A 52 -6.58 5.07 4.60
CA MET A 52 -6.54 6.41 4.02
C MET A 52 -5.17 6.74 3.45
N LEU A 53 -4.09 6.38 4.15
CA LEU A 53 -2.71 6.55 3.65
C LEU A 53 -2.48 5.78 2.34
N LEU A 54 -2.99 4.55 2.25
CA LEU A 54 -2.90 3.73 1.04
C LEU A 54 -3.74 4.32 -0.09
N ASN A 55 -4.96 4.77 0.20
CA ASN A 55 -5.80 5.49 -0.78
C ASN A 55 -5.05 6.70 -1.34
N ASP A 56 -4.41 7.49 -0.47
CA ASP A 56 -3.59 8.61 -0.88
C ASP A 56 -2.44 8.10 -1.76
N ALA A 57 -1.69 7.07 -1.36
CA ALA A 57 -0.56 6.52 -2.10
C ALA A 57 -0.91 6.03 -3.53
N VAL A 58 -2.10 5.46 -3.73
CA VAL A 58 -2.56 4.98 -5.06
C VAL A 58 -3.25 6.07 -5.89
N THR A 59 -3.53 7.23 -5.30
CA THR A 59 -4.22 8.33 -5.98
C THR A 59 -3.23 9.46 -6.33
N PRO A 60 -2.98 9.72 -7.63
CA PRO A 60 -2.14 10.83 -8.07
C PRO A 60 -2.69 12.17 -7.56
N GLU A 61 -1.84 12.97 -6.89
CA GLU A 61 -2.17 14.34 -6.53
C GLU A 61 -1.77 15.31 -7.64
N PRO A 62 -2.68 16.18 -8.12
CA PRO A 62 -2.32 17.18 -9.11
C PRO A 62 -1.24 18.11 -8.59
N MET A 63 -0.44 18.65 -9.51
CA MET A 63 0.57 19.62 -9.14
C MET A 63 -0.09 20.85 -8.54
N ARG A 64 0.24 21.17 -7.29
CA ARG A 64 -0.36 22.32 -6.61
C ARG A 64 0.13 23.62 -7.23
N PRO A 65 -0.70 24.68 -7.28
CA PRO A 65 -0.27 25.99 -7.73
C PRO A 65 1.00 26.46 -6.99
N GLY A 66 2.00 26.95 -7.74
CA GLY A 66 3.26 27.45 -7.21
C GLY A 66 4.34 26.40 -6.94
N TRP A 67 4.06 25.10 -7.10
CA TRP A 67 5.10 24.08 -7.00
C TRP A 67 6.07 24.16 -8.19
N LYS A 68 7.36 23.95 -7.92
CA LYS A 68 8.37 23.89 -8.99
C LYS A 68 8.17 22.61 -9.79
N GLN A 69 8.33 22.69 -11.11
CA GLN A 69 8.26 21.51 -11.99
C GLN A 69 9.29 20.41 -11.65
N SER A 70 10.37 20.76 -10.94
CA SER A 70 11.32 19.76 -10.42
C SER A 70 10.72 18.82 -9.37
N LEU A 71 9.60 19.22 -8.75
CA LEU A 71 8.84 18.39 -7.81
C LEU A 71 7.83 17.48 -8.52
N ALA A 72 7.56 17.71 -9.81
CA ALA A 72 6.73 16.80 -10.58
C ALA A 72 7.43 15.44 -10.66
N PHE A 73 6.67 14.38 -10.42
CA PHE A 73 7.25 13.05 -10.45
C PHE A 73 7.68 12.71 -11.87
N ARG A 74 8.99 12.53 -12.07
CA ARG A 74 9.51 11.96 -13.32
C ARG A 74 9.33 10.45 -13.22
N MET A 75 8.54 9.91 -14.15
CA MET A 75 8.10 8.52 -14.19
C MET A 75 9.20 7.51 -13.79
N LEU A 76 8.77 6.47 -13.09
CA LEU A 76 9.61 5.41 -12.53
C LEU A 76 10.48 4.74 -13.62
N ARG A 77 11.76 4.50 -13.38
CA ARG A 77 12.67 3.81 -14.34
C ARG A 77 12.75 2.29 -14.15
N LEU A 78 11.75 1.67 -13.52
CA LEU A 78 11.71 0.22 -13.36
C LEU A 78 11.38 -0.47 -14.70
N PRO A 79 11.92 -1.68 -14.95
CA PRO A 79 11.66 -2.46 -16.16
C PRO A 79 10.28 -3.13 -16.06
N ILE A 80 9.23 -2.32 -16.06
CA ILE A 80 7.83 -2.75 -16.12
C ILE A 80 7.27 -2.41 -17.50
N THR A 81 6.54 -3.34 -18.10
CA THR A 81 5.80 -3.11 -19.34
C THR A 81 4.63 -2.19 -19.04
N ARG A 82 4.52 -1.07 -19.77
CA ARG A 82 3.47 -0.06 -19.55
C ARG A 82 2.36 -0.16 -20.58
N GLU A 83 1.14 0.07 -20.13
CA GLU A 83 0.00 0.33 -21.00
C GLU A 83 -0.14 1.84 -21.26
N VAL A 84 -0.05 2.21 -22.53
CA VAL A 84 0.12 3.60 -23.02
C VAL A 84 -1.11 4.50 -22.77
N GLU A 85 -2.29 3.92 -22.55
CA GLU A 85 -3.54 4.67 -22.30
C GLU A 85 -3.58 5.34 -20.91
N LEU A 86 -2.76 4.88 -19.95
CA LEU A 86 -2.73 5.46 -18.58
C LEU A 86 -1.96 6.78 -18.52
N GLU A 87 -1.00 7.00 -19.41
CA GLU A 87 -0.11 8.18 -19.39
C GLU A 87 -0.91 9.50 -19.51
N ALA A 88 -1.92 9.57 -20.38
CA ALA A 88 -2.70 10.79 -20.63
C ALA A 88 -3.48 11.29 -19.40
N ARG A 89 -3.91 10.38 -18.50
CA ARG A 89 -4.61 10.76 -17.26
C ARG A 89 -3.65 11.23 -16.16
N LEU A 90 -2.37 10.90 -16.26
CA LEU A 90 -1.34 11.20 -15.27
C LEU A 90 -0.50 12.44 -15.61
N GLU A 91 -0.44 12.85 -16.89
CA GLU A 91 0.40 13.96 -17.38
C GLU A 91 0.23 15.27 -16.60
N LEU A 92 -0.99 15.59 -16.16
CA LEU A 92 -1.30 16.80 -15.39
C LEU A 92 -1.45 16.55 -13.88
N ALA A 93 -1.44 15.28 -13.46
CA ALA A 93 -1.94 14.86 -12.16
C ALA A 93 -0.88 14.24 -11.24
N ALA A 94 0.40 14.16 -11.64
CA ALA A 94 1.40 13.39 -10.90
C ALA A 94 2.45 14.27 -10.18
N ALA A 95 2.08 14.83 -9.03
CA ALA A 95 3.05 15.39 -8.09
C ALA A 95 3.98 14.34 -7.46
N ARG A 96 3.53 13.08 -7.42
CA ARG A 96 4.20 11.95 -6.77
C ARG A 96 3.97 10.66 -7.57
N PRO A 97 4.80 9.62 -7.39
CA PRO A 97 4.57 8.34 -8.05
C PRO A 97 3.20 7.78 -7.70
N VAL A 98 2.55 7.19 -8.70
CA VAL A 98 1.37 6.37 -8.53
C VAL A 98 1.83 4.91 -8.57
N ILE A 99 1.54 4.17 -7.51
CA ILE A 99 1.85 2.74 -7.44
C ILE A 99 0.54 2.02 -7.22
N TRP A 100 0.29 0.96 -7.99
CA TRP A 100 -0.81 0.05 -7.75
C TRP A 100 -0.28 -1.22 -7.08
N PRO A 101 -0.46 -1.40 -5.77
CA PRO A 101 0.05 -2.58 -5.08
C PRO A 101 -0.80 -3.80 -5.40
N GLU A 102 -0.20 -4.84 -5.97
CA GLU A 102 -0.85 -6.16 -6.10
C GLU A 102 -0.91 -6.92 -4.78
N GLN A 103 0.04 -6.65 -3.88
CA GLN A 103 0.17 -7.30 -2.59
C GLN A 103 0.59 -6.29 -1.52
N ILE A 104 -0.03 -6.39 -0.35
CA ILE A 104 0.34 -5.63 0.84
C ILE A 104 0.76 -6.64 1.90
N LEU A 105 2.07 -6.67 2.20
CA LEU A 105 2.59 -7.45 3.31
C LEU A 105 2.61 -6.57 4.56
N VAL A 106 1.98 -7.07 5.62
CA VAL A 106 1.92 -6.40 6.91
C VAL A 106 2.75 -7.22 7.89
N ASP A 107 3.87 -6.67 8.32
CA ASP A 107 4.72 -7.27 9.34
C ASP A 107 4.49 -6.57 10.68
N HIS A 108 4.35 -7.37 11.75
CA HIS A 108 4.19 -6.90 13.13
C HIS A 108 3.18 -5.76 13.36
N ALA A 109 2.12 -5.65 12.55
CA ALA A 109 1.15 -4.58 12.75
C ALA A 109 0.49 -4.70 14.13
N LYS A 110 0.58 -3.62 14.90
CA LYS A 110 -0.19 -3.43 16.14
C LYS A 110 -1.69 -3.29 15.87
N VAL A 111 -2.08 -3.25 14.61
CA VAL A 111 -3.41 -2.91 14.12
C VAL A 111 -3.92 -4.03 13.21
N ASN A 112 -5.14 -4.51 13.45
CA ASN A 112 -5.78 -5.49 12.58
C ASN A 112 -6.30 -4.79 11.31
N LEU A 113 -5.73 -5.15 10.16
CA LEU A 113 -5.97 -4.48 8.87
C LEU A 113 -6.91 -5.24 7.94
N SER A 114 -7.27 -6.49 8.25
CA SER A 114 -7.92 -7.40 7.32
C SER A 114 -9.27 -6.90 6.81
N ASP A 115 -10.12 -6.40 7.70
CA ASP A 115 -11.45 -5.92 7.30
C ASP A 115 -11.41 -4.49 6.74
N ALA A 116 -10.48 -3.66 7.23
CA ALA A 116 -10.34 -2.28 6.78
C ALA A 116 -9.85 -2.20 5.32
N LEU A 117 -9.00 -3.14 4.89
CA LEU A 117 -8.43 -3.14 3.54
C LEU A 117 -9.40 -3.60 2.45
N ARG A 118 -10.53 -4.26 2.77
CA ARG A 118 -11.50 -4.75 1.76
C ARG A 118 -12.16 -3.65 0.93
N GLY A 119 -12.18 -2.41 1.44
CA GLY A 119 -12.78 -1.28 0.76
C GLY A 119 -11.84 -0.57 -0.22
N LEU A 120 -10.60 -1.02 -0.38
CA LEU A 120 -9.61 -0.33 -1.20
C LEU A 120 -9.78 -0.69 -2.68
N PRO A 121 -9.71 0.26 -3.61
CA PRO A 121 -9.73 -0.05 -5.04
C PRO A 121 -8.65 -1.11 -5.36
N GLY A 122 -9.05 -2.26 -5.91
CA GLY A 122 -8.13 -3.36 -6.24
C GLY A 122 -7.89 -4.40 -5.15
N SER A 123 -8.43 -4.23 -3.93
CA SER A 123 -8.44 -5.30 -2.92
C SER A 123 -9.45 -6.36 -3.34
N GLY A 124 -9.01 -7.31 -4.16
CA GLY A 124 -9.88 -8.26 -4.85
C GLY A 124 -10.82 -9.02 -3.91
N ASP A 125 -12.11 -8.74 -4.02
CA ASP A 125 -13.18 -9.70 -3.73
C ASP A 125 -13.54 -10.44 -5.03
N GLN A 126 -12.55 -11.13 -5.60
CA GLN A 126 -12.80 -12.10 -6.66
C GLN A 126 -12.53 -13.48 -6.08
N PRO A 127 -13.57 -14.32 -5.85
CA PRO A 127 -13.37 -15.66 -5.34
C PRO A 127 -12.54 -16.44 -6.36
N ARG A 128 -11.29 -16.75 -6.00
CA ARG A 128 -10.50 -17.73 -6.73
C ARG A 128 -11.12 -19.10 -6.47
N ALA A 129 -11.81 -19.64 -7.46
CA ALA A 129 -12.16 -21.06 -7.47
C ALA A 129 -10.86 -21.86 -7.29
N GLY A 130 -10.77 -22.61 -6.19
CA GLY A 130 -9.67 -23.55 -5.99
C GLY A 130 -9.66 -24.60 -7.12
N PRO A 131 -8.52 -25.23 -7.42
CA PRO A 131 -8.48 -26.31 -8.39
C PRO A 131 -9.51 -27.37 -7.98
N GLN A 132 -10.37 -27.77 -8.91
CA GLN A 132 -11.28 -28.89 -8.72
C GLN A 132 -10.43 -30.14 -8.46
N GLY A 133 -10.35 -30.55 -7.20
CA GLY A 133 -9.70 -31.79 -6.80
C GLY A 133 -10.41 -32.96 -7.48
N GLN A 134 -9.68 -33.71 -8.30
CA GLN A 134 -10.09 -35.05 -8.69
C GLN A 134 -10.22 -35.90 -7.43
N PRO A 135 -11.29 -36.69 -7.28
CA PRO A 135 -11.48 -37.49 -6.08
C PRO A 135 -10.42 -38.60 -5.99
N ASP A 136 -9.84 -38.70 -4.80
CA ASP A 136 -8.84 -39.69 -4.40
C ASP A 136 -9.29 -41.12 -4.73
N ARG A 137 -8.50 -41.82 -5.56
CA ARG A 137 -8.51 -43.28 -5.60
C ARG A 137 -7.61 -43.81 -4.50
N GLN A 138 -8.23 -44.39 -3.48
CA GLN A 138 -7.59 -45.14 -2.40
C GLN A 138 -6.59 -46.19 -2.92
N GLY A 139 -5.41 -46.16 -2.29
CA GLY A 139 -4.65 -47.31 -1.82
C GLY A 139 -4.46 -48.50 -2.76
N GLN A 140 -3.30 -48.59 -3.40
CA GLN A 140 -2.67 -49.89 -3.67
C GLN A 140 -1.17 -49.84 -3.39
N HIS A 141 -0.77 -50.73 -2.49
CA HIS A 141 0.59 -51.13 -2.15
C HIS A 141 1.52 -51.31 -3.38
N ARG A 142 2.78 -50.88 -3.26
CA ARG A 142 3.98 -51.74 -3.51
C ARG A 142 5.32 -51.01 -3.27
N THR A 143 5.99 -51.46 -2.20
CA THR A 143 7.38 -51.96 -2.16
C THR A 143 8.53 -51.18 -2.81
N ARG A 144 9.32 -50.50 -1.95
CA ARG A 144 10.80 -50.59 -1.77
C ARG A 144 11.71 -50.75 -3.02
N LEU A 145 12.69 -49.85 -3.19
CA LEU A 145 14.16 -50.09 -3.00
C LEU A 145 15.08 -48.98 -3.58
N ARG A 146 15.94 -48.48 -2.68
CA ARG A 146 17.37 -48.12 -2.80
C ARG A 146 17.86 -46.91 -3.61
N HIS A 147 18.75 -46.22 -2.90
CA HIS A 147 19.74 -45.24 -3.29
C HIS A 147 20.77 -45.78 -4.31
N ARG A 148 21.05 -44.92 -5.32
CA ARG A 148 22.34 -44.49 -5.89
C ARG A 148 23.23 -45.53 -6.61
N PRO A 149 24.13 -45.12 -7.54
CA PRO A 149 24.96 -43.90 -7.55
C PRO A 149 24.36 -42.68 -8.23
#